data_AF-A0A2U3KYT0-F1
#
_entry.id   AF-A0A2U3KYT0-F1
#
_cell.length_a   1.000
_cell.length_b   1.000
_cell.length_c   1.000
_cell.angle_alpha   90.00
_cell.angle_beta   90.00
_cell.angle_gamma   90.00
#
_symmetry.space_group_name_H-M   'P 1'
#
loop_
_entity.id
_entity.type
_entity.pdbx_description
1 polymer ?
#
loop_
_entity_poly.entity_id
_entity_poly.type
_entity_poly.pdbx_seq_one_letter_code
_entity_poly.pdbx_strand_id
1 'polypeptide(L)' 'MGVLGVVPGQIGLVQAAEVFKLILGVGKTLMGRFLVYDCLSADFRTFTVNKDPACPLCGKNPTITDLSGDYSGLRPQ' A
#
# COMPACT_ATOMS: atom_id res chain seq x y z
N MET A 1 -21.79 13.08 -2.16
CA MET A 1 -21.40 12.69 -0.79
C MET A 1 -19.97 12.18 -0.86
N GLY A 2 -19.07 12.81 -0.11
CA GLY A 2 -17.64 12.50 -0.11
C GLY A 2 -17.27 11.41 0.89
N VAL A 3 -15.97 11.24 1.12
CA VAL A 3 -15.44 10.34 2.14
C VAL A 3 -15.56 10.99 3.52
N LEU A 4 -15.98 10.26 4.54
CA LEU A 4 -15.90 10.72 5.93
C LEU A 4 -14.42 10.85 6.30
N GLY A 5 -13.91 12.07 6.51
CA GLY A 5 -12.48 12.33 6.70
C GLY A 5 -11.80 11.50 7.80
N VAL A 6 -12.57 11.02 8.78
CA VAL A 6 -12.09 10.09 9.81
C VAL A 6 -11.55 8.78 9.23
N VAL A 7 -12.12 8.29 8.12
CA VAL A 7 -11.73 7.02 7.50
C VAL A 7 -10.31 7.08 6.92
N PRO A 8 -9.98 8.00 5.98
CA PRO A 8 -8.61 8.14 5.51
C PRO A 8 -7.66 8.60 6.62
N GLY A 9 -8.14 9.34 7.63
CA GLY A 9 -7.34 9.69 8.81
C GLY A 9 -6.87 8.47 9.60
N GLN A 10 -7.76 7.49 9.83
CA GLN A 10 -7.40 6.24 10.49
C GLN A 10 -6.44 5.39 9.63
N ILE A 11 -6.65 5.31 8.31
CA ILE A 11 -5.72 4.62 7.41
C ILE A 11 -4.33 5.29 7.41
N GLY A 12 -4.26 6.62 7.45
CA GLY A 12 -3.00 7.35 7.56
C GLY A 12 -2.23 7.04 8.84
N LEU A 13 -2.93 6.91 9.98
CA LEU A 13 -2.31 6.49 11.24
C LEU A 13 -1.80 5.04 11.18
N VAL A 14 -2.55 4.13 10.56
CA VAL A 14 -2.08 2.75 10.32
C VAL A 14 -0.82 2.76 9.45
N GLN A 15 -0.78 3.56 8.38
CA GLN A 15 0.40 3.69 7.52
C GLN A 15 1.61 4.27 8.28
N ALA A 16 1.42 5.30 9.11
CA ALA A 16 2.49 5.86 9.94
C ALA A 16 3.06 4.81 10.92
N ALA A 17 2.20 3.99 11.53
CA ALA A 17 2.64 2.89 12.38
C ALA A 17 3.48 1.85 11.61
N GLU A 18 3.11 1.52 10.35
CA GLU A 18 3.93 0.64 9.50
C GLU A 18 5.32 1.24 9.21
N VAL A 19 5.40 2.55 8.97
CA VAL A 19 6.68 3.24 8.75
C VAL A 19 7.59 3.09 9.98
N PHE A 20 7.07 3.29 11.19
CA PHE A 20 7.87 3.10 12.40
C PHE A 20 8.35 1.67 12.57
N LYS A 21 7.50 0.66 12.30
CA LYS A 21 7.91 -0.74 12.35
C LYS A 21 9.03 -1.06 11.36
N LEU A 22 8.97 -0.50 10.15
CA LEU A 22 10.01 -0.68 9.14
C LEU A 22 11.33 0.01 9.53
N ILE A 23 11.28 1.27 9.97
CA ILE A 23 12.48 2.04 10.34
C ILE A 23 13.18 1.45 11.57
N LEU A 24 12.40 1.03 12.58
CA LEU A 24 12.94 0.49 13.82
C LEU A 24 13.26 -1.02 13.72
N GLY A 25 12.80 -1.70 12.67
CA GLY A 25 12.96 -3.15 12.52
C GLY A 25 12.21 -3.98 13.58
N VAL A 26 11.08 -3.47 14.09
CA VAL A 26 10.33 -4.10 15.20
C VAL A 26 8.93 -4.55 14.80
N GLY A 27 8.42 -5.57 15.50
CA GLY A 27 7.07 -6.08 15.30
C GLY A 27 6.86 -6.82 13.98
N LYS A 28 5.60 -7.05 13.62
CA LYS A 28 5.20 -7.69 12.36
C LYS A 28 4.53 -6.66 11.45
N THR A 29 5.08 -6.43 10.26
CA THR A 29 4.56 -5.46 9.30
C THR A 29 3.37 -6.01 8.51
N LEU A 30 2.51 -5.13 7.99
CA LEU A 30 1.44 -5.46 7.04
C LEU A 30 1.97 -5.71 5.62
N MET A 31 3.28 -5.76 5.42
CA MET A 31 3.88 -6.04 4.11
C MET A 31 3.37 -7.38 3.54
N GLY A 32 2.99 -7.37 2.26
CA GLY A 32 2.40 -8.55 1.58
C GLY A 32 0.95 -8.85 1.99
N ARG A 33 0.32 -8.00 2.80
CA ARG A 33 -1.08 -8.13 3.22
C ARG A 33 -1.90 -6.95 2.74
N PHE A 34 -3.10 -7.23 2.27
CA PHE A 34 -4.11 -6.24 1.92
C PHE A 34 -5.05 -6.03 3.12
N LEU A 35 -5.03 -4.83 3.70
CA LEU A 35 -5.89 -4.47 4.81
C LEU A 35 -7.19 -3.83 4.28
N VAL A 36 -8.31 -4.37 4.73
CA VAL A 36 -9.65 -3.79 4.56
C VAL A 36 -10.14 -3.33 5.91
N TYR A 37 -10.52 -2.06 5.99
CA TYR A 37 -11.14 -1.48 7.18
C TYR A 37 -12.60 -1.14 6.88
N ASP A 38 -13.50 -1.77 7.63
CA ASP A 38 -14.93 -1.50 7.60
C ASP A 38 -15.29 -0.61 8.79
N CYS A 39 -15.56 0.67 8.52
CA CYS A 39 -15.80 1.67 9.56
C CYS A 39 -17.17 1.56 10.22
N LEU A 40 -18.15 0.94 9.54
CA LEU A 40 -19.49 0.77 10.10
C LEU A 40 -19.48 -0.34 11.15
N SER A 41 -18.74 -1.41 10.86
CA SER A 41 -18.58 -2.57 11.74
C SER A 41 -17.39 -2.44 12.70
N ALA A 42 -16.55 -1.42 12.51
CA ALA A 42 -15.26 -1.23 13.20
C ALA A 42 -14.28 -2.42 13.06
N ASP A 43 -14.31 -3.09 11.90
CA ASP A 43 -13.59 -4.33 11.65
C ASP A 43 -12.34 -4.13 10.78
N PHE A 44 -11.25 -4.79 11.18
CA PHE A 44 -10.03 -4.90 10.40
C PHE A 44 -9.88 -6.33 9.85
N ARG A 45 -9.85 -6.45 8.52
CA ARG A 45 -9.66 -7.72 7.82
C ARG A 45 -8.40 -7.67 6.98
N THR A 46 -7.59 -8.72 7.01
CA THR A 46 -6.38 -8.81 6.19
C THR A 46 -6.41 -10.03 5.29
N PHE A 47 -6.00 -9.84 4.04
CA PHE A 47 -5.80 -10.92 3.07
C PHE A 47 -4.34 -10.97 2.65
N THR A 48 -3.80 -12.16 2.43
CA THR A 48 -2.46 -12.29 1.85
C THR A 48 -2.53 -12.03 0.35
N VAL A 49 -1.67 -11.15 -0.16
CA VAL A 49 -1.53 -10.89 -1.59
C VAL A 49 -0.24 -11.49 -2.08
N ASN A 50 -0.36 -12.49 -2.95
CA ASN A 50 0.79 -13.13 -3.58
C ASN A 50 1.20 -12.33 -4.81
N LYS A 51 2.51 -12.26 -5.07
CA LYS A 51 3.03 -11.70 -6.32
C LYS A 51 2.58 -12.58 -7.49
N ASP A 52 2.08 -11.94 -8.54
CA ASP A 52 1.81 -12.62 -9.80
C ASP A 52 3.14 -12.87 -10.55
N PRO A 53 3.54 -14.13 -10.80
CA PRO A 53 4.76 -14.43 -11.55
C PRO A 53 4.74 -13.94 -13.00
N ALA A 54 3.54 -13.72 -13.57
CA ALA A 54 3.34 -13.19 -14.92
C ALA A 54 3.17 -11.66 -14.93
N CYS A 55 3.35 -10.96 -13.80
CA CYS A 55 3.22 -9.51 -13.74
C CYS A 55 4.15 -8.83 -14.77
N PRO A 56 3.63 -7.99 -15.68
CA PRO A 56 4.43 -7.36 -16.72
C PRO A 56 5.45 -6.35 -16.17
N LEU A 57 5.33 -5.92 -14.91
CA LEU A 57 6.23 -4.98 -14.26
C LEU A 57 7.32 -5.65 -13.41
N CYS A 58 6.96 -6.62 -12.56
CA CYS A 58 7.88 -7.22 -11.59
C CYS A 58 7.87 -8.75 -11.57
N GLY A 59 7.22 -9.39 -12.54
CA GLY A 59 7.20 -10.83 -12.74
C GLY A 59 8.52 -11.36 -13.29
N LYS A 60 8.55 -12.65 -13.66
CA LYS A 60 9.78 -13.32 -14.12
C LYS A 60 10.30 -12.79 -15.46
N ASN A 61 9.41 -12.31 -16.33
CA ASN A 61 9.74 -11.80 -17.65
C ASN A 61 9.04 -10.44 -17.86
N PRO A 62 9.55 -9.36 -17.24
CA PRO A 62 8.91 -8.06 -17.27
C PRO A 62 8.94 -7.47 -18.70
N THR A 63 7.80 -6.94 -19.13
CA THR A 63 7.64 -6.25 -20.42
C THR A 63 7.56 -4.73 -20.25
N ILE A 64 7.25 -4.25 -19.05
CA ILE A 64 7.29 -2.84 -18.67
C ILE A 64 8.66 -2.59 -18.04
N THR A 65 9.51 -1.84 -18.74
CA THR A 65 10.90 -1.60 -18.31
C THR A 65 11.18 -0.15 -17.90
N ASP A 66 10.26 0.76 -18.23
CA ASP A 66 10.37 2.17 -17.84
C ASP A 66 9.00 2.71 -17.43
N LEU A 67 8.98 3.44 -16.31
CA LEU A 67 7.83 4.17 -15.78
C LEU A 67 8.10 5.68 -15.75
N SER A 68 9.27 6.13 -16.22
CA SER A 68 9.71 7.52 -16.08
C SER A 68 8.83 8.51 -16.85
N GLY A 69 8.22 8.08 -17.95
CA GLY A 69 7.25 8.86 -18.73
C GLY A 69 5.98 9.21 -17.95
N ASP A 70 5.47 8.28 -17.13
CA ASP A 70 4.19 8.41 -16.42
C ASP A 70 4.23 9.45 -15.28
N TYR A 71 5.41 9.65 -14.69
CA TYR A 71 5.65 10.56 -13.56
C TYR A 71 6.41 11.83 -13.95
N SER A 72 6.54 12.12 -15.25
CA SER A 72 7.29 13.27 -15.77
C SER A 72 6.83 14.63 -15.20
N GLY A 73 5.56 14.76 -14.78
CA GLY A 73 5.01 15.95 -14.12
C GLY A 73 5.20 16.03 -12.59
N LEU A 74 5.78 15.01 -11.95
CA LEU A 74 5.92 14.92 -10.49
C LEU A 74 7.37 15.03 -10.01
N ARG A 75 8.34 15.23 -10.91
CA ARG A 75 9.71 15.56 -10.50
C ARG A 75 9.73 16.97 -9.94
N PRO A 76 10.13 17.17 -8.66
CA PRO A 76 10.53 18.50 -8.23
C PRO A 76 11.75 18.92 -9.05
N GLN A 77 11.71 20.13 -9.59
CA GLN A 77 12.89 20.78 -10.18
C GLN A 77 13.93 21.02 -9.09
#